data_AF-A0A5Z0F993-F1
#
_entry.id   AF-A0A5Z0F993-F1
#
_cell.length_a   1.000
_cell.length_b   1.000
_cell.length_c   1.000
_cell.angle_alpha   90.00
_cell.angle_beta   90.00
_cell.angle_gamma   90.00
#
_symmetry.space_group_name_H-M   'P 1'
#
loop_
_entity.id
_entity.type
_entity.pdbx_description
1 polymer ?
#
loop_
_entity_poly.entity_id
_entity_poly.type
_entity_poly.pdbx_seq_one_letter_code
_entity_poly.pdbx_strand_id
1 'polypeptide(L)'
;DWGTPIAFFRDKNTKEVIFDDELFDFVAAIFEKHGADAWWEFEIKDLIPTNSKYKAENLEKVYDILDVWFDSGSTFNAVLNSGLYDAGEKRASMYLEGSDQHRGWFQSSLLVGTAINESAPYESILTHGFTTDEKGQKMSKSKGNVIAPEYVAKTYGVEILRLWILLSDYSSDLKISD
;
A
#
# COMPACT_ATOMS: atom_id res chain seq x y z
N ASP A 1 2.52 8.78 16.15
CA ASP A 1 2.96 8.61 14.75
C ASP A 1 1.88 7.88 13.96
N TRP A 2 1.81 8.07 12.63
CA TRP A 2 0.79 7.47 11.77
C TRP A 2 1.44 6.41 10.87
N GLY A 3 0.95 5.17 10.94
CA GLY A 3 1.41 4.04 10.12
C GLY A 3 1.21 2.68 10.80
N THR A 4 1.36 1.60 10.04
CA THR A 4 1.28 0.22 10.55
C THR A 4 2.51 -0.09 11.42
N PRO A 5 2.37 -0.59 12.66
CA PRO A 5 3.51 -0.90 13.52
C PRO A 5 4.32 -2.09 13.01
N ILE A 6 5.63 -2.03 13.17
CA ILE A 6 6.51 -3.20 13.11
C ILE A 6 6.32 -3.96 14.42
N ALA A 7 5.27 -4.78 14.48
CA ALA A 7 4.70 -5.36 15.70
C ALA A 7 5.54 -6.50 16.30
N PHE A 8 6.79 -6.19 16.65
CA PHE A 8 7.74 -7.09 17.30
C PHE A 8 7.90 -6.75 18.77
N PHE A 9 8.10 -7.79 19.57
CA PHE A 9 8.62 -7.65 20.93
C PHE A 9 10.14 -7.77 20.93
N ARG A 10 10.75 -7.15 21.93
CA ARG A 10 12.18 -7.26 22.24
C ARG A 10 12.34 -7.66 23.70
N ASP A 11 13.30 -8.53 23.99
CA ASP A 11 13.67 -8.81 25.38
C ASP A 11 14.39 -7.59 25.99
N LYS A 12 13.93 -7.13 27.15
CA LYS A 12 14.47 -5.94 27.80
C LYS A 12 15.93 -6.06 28.19
N ASN A 13 16.40 -7.28 28.50
CA ASN A 13 17.74 -7.55 28.99
C ASN A 13 18.72 -7.73 27.83
N THR A 14 18.38 -8.57 26.86
CA THR A 14 19.28 -8.89 25.73
C THR A 14 19.20 -7.90 24.59
N LYS A 15 18.09 -7.15 24.51
CA LYS A 15 17.74 -6.28 23.37
C LYS A 15 17.54 -7.01 22.06
N GLU A 16 17.42 -8.34 22.09
CA GLU A 16 17.14 -9.14 20.91
C GLU A 16 15.66 -9.10 20.56
N VAL A 17 15.38 -9.00 19.26
CA VAL A 17 14.02 -9.08 18.70
C VAL A 17 13.54 -10.51 18.78
N ILE A 18 12.30 -10.70 19.21
CA ILE A 18 11.66 -12.00 19.32
C ILE A 18 10.99 -12.34 17.99
N PHE A 19 11.46 -13.41 17.37
CA PHE A 19 10.85 -14.02 16.19
C PHE A 19 10.13 -15.30 16.61
N ASP A 20 8.81 -15.20 16.82
CA ASP A 20 7.98 -16.30 17.31
C ASP A 20 6.59 -16.24 16.69
N ASP A 21 6.24 -17.28 15.93
CA ASP A 21 5.01 -17.33 15.14
C ASP A 21 3.75 -17.27 16.01
N GLU A 22 3.76 -17.87 17.21
CA GLU A 22 2.60 -17.85 18.12
C GLU A 22 2.31 -16.42 18.59
N LEU A 23 3.35 -15.61 18.86
CA LEU A 23 3.17 -14.20 19.17
C LEU A 23 2.68 -13.40 17.97
N PHE A 24 3.23 -13.64 16.78
CA PHE A 24 2.82 -12.93 15.57
C PHE A 24 1.35 -13.20 15.23
N ASP A 25 0.93 -14.46 15.25
CA ASP A 25 -0.46 -14.85 14.99
C ASP A 25 -1.42 -14.26 16.03
N PHE A 26 -1.01 -14.24 17.31
CA PHE A 26 -1.82 -13.66 18.37
C PHE A 26 -2.00 -12.14 18.20
N VAL A 27 -0.93 -11.42 17.90
CA VAL A 27 -0.99 -9.97 17.65
C VAL A 27 -1.78 -9.68 16.37
N ALA A 28 -1.59 -10.46 15.31
CA ALA A 28 -2.36 -10.33 14.07
C ALA A 28 -3.87 -10.52 14.31
N ALA A 29 -4.26 -11.51 15.12
CA ALA A 29 -5.66 -11.72 15.50
C ALA A 29 -6.24 -10.54 16.31
N ILE A 30 -5.42 -9.88 17.13
CA ILE A 30 -5.82 -8.65 17.82
C ILE A 30 -6.02 -7.53 16.80
N PHE A 31 -5.11 -7.35 15.86
CA PHE A 31 -5.21 -6.31 14.83
C PHE A 31 -6.45 -6.51 13.94
N GLU A 32 -6.80 -7.75 13.61
CA GLU A 32 -8.01 -8.05 12.84
C GLU A 32 -9.29 -7.57 13.56
N LYS A 33 -9.30 -7.65 14.89
CA LYS A 33 -10.48 -7.29 15.70
C LYS A 33 -10.52 -5.82 16.13
N HIS A 34 -9.35 -5.25 16.43
CA HIS A 34 -9.22 -3.95 17.09
C HIS A 34 -8.52 -2.90 16.22
N GLY A 35 -8.00 -3.28 15.05
CA GLY A 35 -7.13 -2.45 14.24
C GLY A 35 -5.69 -2.44 14.76
N ALA A 36 -4.79 -1.91 13.93
CA ALA A 36 -3.36 -1.82 14.25
C ALA A 36 -3.06 -0.87 15.43
N ASP A 37 -3.97 0.07 15.73
CA ASP A 37 -3.84 1.00 16.86
C ASP A 37 -3.83 0.28 18.22
N ALA A 38 -4.36 -0.95 18.29
CA ALA A 38 -4.26 -1.80 19.46
C ALA A 38 -2.81 -1.99 19.92
N TRP A 39 -1.83 -1.94 19.02
CA TRP A 39 -0.41 -2.00 19.39
C TRP A 39 0.00 -0.86 20.32
N TRP A 40 -0.59 0.32 20.17
CA TRP A 40 -0.30 1.50 21.00
C TRP A 40 -1.14 1.52 22.26
N GLU A 41 -2.41 1.17 22.13
CA GLU A 41 -3.40 1.28 23.20
C GLU A 41 -3.29 0.17 24.25
N PHE A 42 -2.92 -1.05 23.85
CA PHE A 42 -2.93 -2.21 24.73
C PHE A 42 -1.60 -2.36 25.49
N GLU A 43 -1.70 -2.94 26.69
CA GLU A 43 -0.52 -3.33 27.45
C GLU A 43 0.08 -4.63 26.88
N ILE A 44 1.36 -4.87 27.13
CA ILE A 44 2.06 -6.07 26.63
C ILE A 44 1.36 -7.36 27.08
N LYS A 45 0.82 -7.39 28.30
CA LYS A 45 0.10 -8.55 28.83
C LYS A 45 -1.16 -8.90 28.04
N ASP A 46 -1.75 -7.91 27.35
CA ASP A 46 -2.94 -8.06 26.52
C ASP A 46 -2.57 -8.47 25.08
N LEU A 47 -1.29 -8.30 24.71
CA LEU A 47 -0.74 -8.57 23.38
C LEU A 47 0.08 -9.88 23.33
N ILE A 48 0.07 -10.68 24.39
CA ILE A 48 0.69 -12.01 24.43
C ILE A 48 -0.32 -13.06 24.92
N PRO A 49 -0.23 -14.32 24.46
CA PRO A 49 -1.07 -15.40 24.96
C PRO A 49 -0.91 -15.60 26.48
N THR A 50 -2.00 -15.98 27.17
CA THR A 50 -1.97 -16.23 28.63
C THR A 50 -1.01 -17.36 29.02
N ASN A 51 -0.84 -18.34 28.15
CA ASN A 51 0.08 -19.48 28.29
C ASN A 51 1.45 -19.24 27.61
N SER A 52 1.77 -18.00 27.25
CA SER A 52 3.03 -17.67 26.58
C SER A 52 4.24 -18.06 27.44
N LYS A 53 5.29 -18.55 26.78
CA LYS A 53 6.61 -18.75 27.40
C LYS A 53 7.30 -17.43 27.75
N TYR A 54 6.81 -16.31 27.22
CA TYR A 54 7.31 -14.97 27.51
C TYR A 54 6.51 -14.31 28.62
N LYS A 55 7.19 -13.51 29.44
CA LYS A 55 6.55 -12.73 30.51
C LYS A 55 6.50 -11.26 30.13
N ALA A 56 5.32 -10.65 30.21
CA ALA A 56 5.11 -9.26 29.80
C ALA A 56 6.09 -8.28 30.46
N GLU A 57 6.47 -8.50 31.72
CA GLU A 57 7.44 -7.64 32.42
C GLU A 57 8.84 -7.65 31.79
N ASN A 58 9.22 -8.70 31.09
CA ASN A 58 10.53 -8.85 30.44
C ASN A 58 10.55 -8.32 29.00
N LEU A 59 9.40 -7.98 28.43
CA LEU A 59 9.29 -7.55 27.04
C LEU A 59 9.15 -6.02 26.93
N GLU A 60 9.62 -5.48 25.82
CA GLU A 60 9.30 -4.13 25.34
C GLU A 60 8.77 -4.18 23.90
N LYS A 61 7.82 -3.29 23.58
CA LYS A 61 7.30 -3.12 22.21
C LYS A 61 8.32 -2.38 21.35
N VAL A 62 8.49 -2.80 20.09
CA VAL A 62 9.09 -1.96 19.06
C VAL A 62 8.08 -0.88 18.66
N TYR A 63 8.54 0.37 18.53
CA TYR A 63 7.70 1.53 18.20
C TYR A 63 7.91 2.04 16.77
N ASP A 64 8.79 1.41 16.00
CA ASP A 64 8.96 1.69 14.58
C ASP A 64 7.71 1.25 13.79
N ILE A 65 7.47 1.93 12.68
CA ILE A 65 6.36 1.66 11.75
C ILE A 65 6.90 1.16 10.41
N LEU A 66 6.07 0.42 9.68
CA LEU A 66 6.33 0.02 8.32
C LEU A 66 6.34 1.23 7.40
N ASP A 67 7.17 1.15 6.37
CA ASP A 67 7.17 2.13 5.29
C ASP A 67 5.90 1.99 4.42
N VAL A 68 5.38 3.10 3.92
CA VAL A 68 4.14 3.14 3.13
C VAL A 68 4.21 2.34 1.83
N TRP A 69 5.42 2.07 1.30
CA TRP A 69 5.58 1.17 0.16
C TRP A 69 5.36 -0.29 0.56
N PHE A 70 5.60 -0.67 1.81
CA PHE A 70 5.23 -2.00 2.32
C PHE A 70 3.70 -2.12 2.42
N ASP A 71 3.04 -1.11 3.01
CA ASP A 71 1.57 -1.07 3.10
C ASP A 71 0.93 -1.23 1.70
N SER A 72 1.31 -0.36 0.76
CA SER A 72 0.81 -0.45 -0.62
C SER A 72 1.25 -1.73 -1.34
N GLY A 73 2.48 -2.20 -1.14
CA GLY A 73 3.01 -3.42 -1.75
C GLY A 73 2.32 -4.71 -1.27
N SER A 74 1.73 -4.69 -0.07
CA SER A 74 1.00 -5.83 0.50
C SER A 74 -0.48 -5.89 0.10
N THR A 75 -0.97 -4.94 -0.71
CA THR A 75 -2.39 -4.83 -1.11
C THR A 75 -2.93 -6.05 -1.84
N PHE A 76 -2.12 -6.78 -2.62
CA PHE A 76 -2.59 -8.03 -3.24
C PHE A 76 -3.04 -9.03 -2.17
N ASN A 77 -2.37 -9.07 -1.02
CA ASN A 77 -2.73 -9.96 0.06
C ASN A 77 -3.92 -9.41 0.86
N ALA A 78 -3.84 -8.12 1.21
CA ALA A 78 -4.87 -7.45 2.01
C ALA A 78 -6.21 -7.25 1.27
N VAL A 79 -6.22 -7.30 -0.06
CA VAL A 79 -7.42 -7.13 -0.90
C VAL A 79 -7.75 -8.41 -1.66
N LEU A 80 -6.92 -8.84 -2.62
CA LEU A 80 -7.24 -9.98 -3.50
C LEU A 80 -7.32 -11.30 -2.73
N ASN A 81 -6.41 -11.53 -1.79
CA ASN A 81 -6.37 -12.77 -1.01
C ASN A 81 -7.22 -12.74 0.27
N SER A 82 -7.78 -11.59 0.63
CA SER A 82 -8.49 -11.41 1.91
C SER A 82 -9.80 -12.21 2.01
N GLY A 83 -10.45 -12.47 0.88
CA GLY A 83 -11.81 -13.04 0.85
C GLY A 83 -12.90 -12.09 1.35
N LEU A 84 -12.58 -10.83 1.69
CA LEU A 84 -13.53 -9.83 2.17
C LEU A 84 -14.25 -9.10 1.04
N TYR A 85 -13.64 -9.07 -0.15
CA TYR A 85 -14.12 -8.35 -1.32
C TYR A 85 -14.29 -9.31 -2.50
N ASP A 86 -15.25 -9.01 -3.38
CA ASP A 86 -15.32 -9.63 -4.71
C ASP A 86 -14.23 -9.01 -5.61
N ALA A 87 -12.98 -9.37 -5.32
CA ALA A 87 -11.79 -8.78 -5.91
C ALA A 87 -11.20 -9.61 -7.07
N GLY A 88 -11.89 -10.69 -7.48
CA GLY A 88 -11.45 -11.60 -8.53
C GLY A 88 -10.37 -12.58 -8.06
N GLU A 89 -9.46 -12.91 -8.97
CA GLU A 89 -8.41 -13.90 -8.72
C GLU A 89 -7.31 -13.39 -7.79
N LYS A 90 -6.69 -14.31 -7.05
CA LYS A 90 -5.58 -14.03 -6.11
C LYS A 90 -4.37 -13.36 -6.77
N ARG A 91 -4.16 -13.66 -8.06
CA ARG A 91 -3.12 -13.04 -8.89
C ARG A 91 -3.82 -12.19 -9.94
N ALA A 92 -3.50 -10.90 -9.95
CA ALA A 92 -4.12 -9.97 -10.89
C ALA A 92 -3.63 -10.24 -12.32
N SER A 93 -4.52 -10.21 -13.31
CA SER A 93 -4.10 -10.32 -14.71
C SER A 93 -3.23 -9.12 -15.14
N MET A 94 -3.47 -7.95 -14.57
CA MET A 94 -2.72 -6.73 -14.87
C MET A 94 -2.69 -5.76 -13.70
N TYR A 95 -1.54 -5.14 -13.48
CA TYR A 95 -1.41 -3.88 -12.76
C TYR A 95 -1.24 -2.73 -13.76
N LEU A 96 -1.91 -1.60 -13.53
CA LEU A 96 -1.90 -0.43 -14.42
C LEU A 96 -1.74 0.85 -13.62
N GLU A 97 -0.61 1.54 -13.79
CA GLU A 97 -0.33 2.81 -13.12
C GLU A 97 0.65 3.67 -13.95
N GLY A 98 0.92 4.88 -13.47
CA GLY A 98 1.94 5.77 -14.02
C GLY A 98 3.35 5.16 -14.03
N SER A 99 4.18 5.60 -14.97
CA SER A 99 5.56 5.12 -15.15
C SER A 99 6.46 5.24 -13.90
N ASP A 100 6.16 6.16 -12.98
CA ASP A 100 6.86 6.32 -11.70
C ASP A 100 6.73 5.10 -10.78
N GLN A 101 5.67 4.31 -10.94
CA GLN A 101 5.41 3.15 -10.08
C GLN A 101 6.35 1.97 -10.29
N HIS A 102 7.20 1.99 -11.34
CA HIS A 102 8.30 1.03 -11.48
C HIS A 102 9.27 1.02 -10.29
N ARG A 103 9.41 2.15 -9.59
CA ARG A 103 10.23 2.27 -8.37
C ARG A 103 9.38 2.51 -7.12
N GLY A 104 8.07 2.37 -7.25
CA GLY A 104 7.08 2.50 -6.19
C GLY A 104 6.30 1.21 -6.08
N TRP A 105 4.99 1.29 -6.33
CA TRP A 105 4.05 0.22 -6.03
C TRP A 105 4.30 -1.08 -6.78
N PHE A 106 4.75 -1.05 -8.05
CA PHE A 106 5.07 -2.28 -8.77
C PHE A 106 6.25 -3.01 -8.12
N GLN A 107 7.30 -2.28 -7.77
CA GLN A 107 8.48 -2.87 -7.15
C GLN A 107 8.17 -3.41 -5.76
N SER A 108 7.47 -2.65 -4.92
CA SER A 108 7.15 -3.10 -3.56
C SER A 108 6.21 -4.30 -3.58
N SER A 109 5.19 -4.29 -4.47
CA SER A 109 4.30 -5.44 -4.65
C SER A 109 5.04 -6.68 -5.14
N LEU A 110 5.98 -6.53 -6.07
CA LEU A 110 6.81 -7.64 -6.55
C LEU A 110 7.68 -8.22 -5.43
N LEU A 111 8.34 -7.37 -4.65
CA LEU A 111 9.21 -7.80 -3.54
C LEU A 111 8.41 -8.56 -2.48
N VAL A 112 7.27 -8.01 -2.03
CA VAL A 112 6.43 -8.67 -1.01
C VAL A 112 5.81 -9.95 -1.57
N GLY A 113 5.27 -9.92 -2.80
CA GLY A 113 4.67 -11.08 -3.45
C GLY A 113 5.66 -12.23 -3.64
N THR A 114 6.87 -11.94 -4.13
CA THR A 114 7.90 -12.97 -4.30
C THR A 114 8.39 -13.52 -2.96
N ALA A 115 8.47 -12.70 -1.92
CA ALA A 115 8.88 -13.14 -0.59
C ALA A 115 7.89 -14.14 0.04
N ILE A 116 6.58 -13.97 -0.17
CA ILE A 116 5.56 -14.80 0.49
C ILE A 116 4.98 -15.90 -0.40
N ASN A 117 4.87 -15.69 -1.71
CA ASN A 117 4.20 -16.59 -2.66
C ASN A 117 5.13 -17.13 -3.74
N GLU A 118 6.43 -16.81 -3.68
CA GLU A 118 7.44 -17.18 -4.69
C GLU A 118 7.05 -16.75 -6.13
N SER A 119 6.18 -15.74 -6.26
CA SER A 119 5.62 -15.29 -7.54
C SER A 119 5.23 -13.82 -7.50
N ALA A 120 5.18 -13.18 -8.67
CA ALA A 120 4.67 -11.82 -8.80
C ALA A 120 3.15 -11.78 -8.56
N PRO A 121 2.61 -10.76 -7.86
CA PRO A 121 1.18 -10.68 -7.58
C PRO A 121 0.33 -10.33 -8.82
N TYR A 122 0.99 -10.06 -9.95
CA TYR A 122 0.38 -9.77 -11.24
C TYR A 122 0.98 -10.63 -12.37
N GLU A 123 0.22 -10.83 -13.44
CA GLU A 123 0.68 -11.49 -14.67
C GLU A 123 1.35 -10.51 -15.64
N SER A 124 0.85 -9.29 -15.71
CA SER A 124 1.38 -8.23 -16.57
C SER A 124 1.34 -6.86 -15.88
N ILE A 125 2.17 -5.93 -16.37
CA ILE A 125 2.09 -4.52 -16.01
C ILE A 125 1.84 -3.70 -17.26
N LEU A 126 0.99 -2.68 -17.15
CA LEU A 126 0.83 -1.64 -18.15
C LEU A 126 1.18 -0.29 -17.52
N THR A 127 2.00 0.49 -18.20
CA THR A 127 2.36 1.82 -17.72
C THR A 127 1.91 2.89 -18.67
N HIS A 128 1.47 4.02 -18.11
CA HIS A 128 1.17 5.22 -18.89
C HIS A 128 2.04 6.41 -18.48
N GLY A 129 2.14 7.39 -19.37
CA GLY A 129 2.78 8.68 -19.11
C GLY A 129 1.98 9.55 -18.15
N PHE A 130 2.54 10.71 -17.82
CA PHE A 130 1.89 11.71 -16.99
C PHE A 130 1.02 12.65 -17.81
N THR A 131 -0.04 13.19 -17.19
CA THR A 131 -0.72 14.35 -17.74
C THR A 131 0.08 15.62 -17.43
N THR A 132 0.31 16.42 -18.47
CA THR A 132 1.09 17.66 -18.48
C THR A 132 0.27 18.80 -19.09
N ASP A 133 0.67 20.04 -18.83
CA ASP A 133 0.03 21.19 -19.47
C ASP A 133 0.30 21.24 -21.00
N GLU A 134 -0.30 22.21 -21.68
CA GLU A 134 -0.14 22.45 -23.12
C GLU A 134 1.35 22.56 -23.57
N LYS A 135 2.24 22.97 -22.66
CA LYS A 135 3.68 23.16 -22.91
C LYS A 135 4.49 21.92 -22.54
N GLY A 136 3.84 20.84 -22.10
CA GLY A 136 4.49 19.61 -21.64
C GLY A 136 5.14 19.75 -20.26
N GLN A 137 4.76 20.76 -19.46
CA GLN A 137 5.28 20.90 -18.11
C GLN A 137 4.43 20.12 -17.12
N LYS A 138 5.09 19.57 -16.09
CA LYS A 138 4.41 19.02 -14.93
C LYS A 138 3.44 20.05 -14.34
N MET A 139 2.19 19.64 -14.16
CA MET A 139 1.16 20.47 -13.56
C MET A 139 1.44 20.66 -12.06
N SER A 140 1.32 21.90 -11.56
CA SER A 140 1.39 22.18 -10.13
C SER A 140 0.50 23.37 -9.75
N LYS A 141 -0.09 23.31 -8.55
CA LYS A 141 -0.94 24.41 -8.03
C LYS A 141 -0.17 25.74 -7.99
N SER A 142 1.11 25.71 -7.64
CA SER A 142 1.98 26.89 -7.60
C SER A 142 2.22 27.56 -8.95
N LYS A 143 2.17 26.80 -10.05
CA LYS A 143 2.31 27.32 -11.41
C LYS A 143 0.98 27.78 -12.02
N GLY A 144 -0.15 27.44 -11.39
CA GLY A 144 -1.49 27.76 -11.89
C GLY A 144 -1.85 27.04 -13.20
N ASN A 145 -1.10 26.01 -13.60
CA ASN A 145 -1.27 25.28 -14.87
C ASN A 145 -2.00 23.94 -14.69
N VAL A 146 -2.78 23.78 -13.61
CA VAL A 146 -3.52 22.54 -13.32
C VAL A 146 -4.87 22.61 -14.00
N ILE A 147 -5.14 21.67 -14.90
CA ILE A 147 -6.48 21.41 -15.41
C ILE A 147 -7.06 20.23 -14.64
N ALA A 148 -8.05 20.50 -13.79
CA ALA A 148 -8.68 19.46 -12.97
C ALA A 148 -9.68 18.63 -13.81
N PRO A 149 -9.73 17.29 -13.65
CA PRO A 149 -10.72 16.46 -14.33
C PRO A 149 -12.16 16.92 -14.12
N GLU A 150 -12.48 17.43 -12.92
CA GLU A 150 -13.81 17.95 -12.59
C GLU A 150 -14.19 19.20 -13.39
N TYR A 151 -13.21 20.06 -13.70
CA TYR A 151 -13.45 21.22 -14.56
C TYR A 151 -13.79 20.78 -15.98
N VAL A 152 -12.99 19.90 -16.58
CA VAL A 152 -13.24 19.36 -17.92
C VAL A 152 -14.61 18.66 -17.98
N ALA A 153 -14.93 17.86 -16.98
CA ALA A 153 -16.22 17.15 -16.89
C ALA A 153 -17.41 18.11 -16.80
N LYS A 154 -17.30 19.22 -16.05
CA LYS A 154 -18.37 20.24 -15.94
C LYS A 154 -18.52 21.07 -17.20
N THR A 155 -17.40 21.41 -17.87
CA THR A 155 -17.40 22.28 -19.05
C THR A 155 -17.78 21.54 -20.33
N TYR A 156 -17.22 20.35 -20.54
CA TYR A 156 -17.32 19.59 -21.78
C TYR A 156 -18.09 18.27 -21.65
N GLY A 157 -18.33 17.80 -20.42
CA GLY A 157 -18.95 16.50 -20.14
C GLY A 157 -17.91 15.39 -19.94
N VAL A 158 -18.25 14.44 -19.05
CA VAL A 158 -17.35 13.31 -18.70
C VAL A 158 -17.02 12.42 -19.90
N GLU A 159 -17.93 12.31 -20.87
CA GLU A 159 -17.71 11.52 -22.08
C GLU A 159 -16.64 12.14 -22.99
N ILE A 160 -16.53 13.47 -23.02
CA ILE A 160 -15.46 14.14 -23.77
C ILE A 160 -14.10 13.89 -23.11
N LEU A 161 -14.03 13.91 -21.77
CA LEU A 161 -12.82 13.54 -21.03
C LEU A 161 -12.40 12.10 -21.33
N ARG A 162 -13.35 11.15 -21.29
CA ARG A 162 -13.08 9.73 -21.62
C ARG A 162 -12.61 9.56 -23.07
N LEU A 163 -13.26 10.24 -24.01
CA LEU A 163 -12.88 10.19 -25.43
C LEU A 163 -11.47 10.74 -25.64
N TRP A 164 -11.11 11.84 -24.98
CA TRP A 164 -9.75 12.40 -25.04
C TRP A 164 -8.71 11.40 -24.51
N ILE A 165 -8.97 10.75 -23.37
CA ILE A 165 -8.08 9.70 -22.83
C ILE A 165 -7.93 8.56 -23.84
N LEU A 166 -9.04 8.05 -24.39
CA LEU A 166 -9.04 6.90 -25.32
C LEU A 166 -8.31 7.18 -26.63
N LEU A 167 -8.36 8.42 -27.13
CA LEU A 167 -7.69 8.81 -28.38
C LEU A 167 -6.22 9.17 -28.19
N SER A 168 -5.75 9.26 -26.95
CA SER A 168 -4.38 9.67 -26.68
C SER A 168 -3.40 8.50 -26.64
N ASP A 169 -2.16 8.76 -27.07
CA ASP A 169 -1.05 7.82 -26.93
C ASP A 169 -0.55 7.80 -25.48
N TYR A 170 -1.12 6.89 -24.69
CA TYR A 170 -0.81 6.72 -23.26
C TYR A 170 0.65 6.32 -23.00
N SER A 171 1.39 5.82 -24.00
CA SER A 171 2.79 5.43 -23.82
C SER A 171 3.73 6.63 -23.64
N SER A 172 3.22 7.83 -23.93
CA SER A 172 3.92 9.12 -23.78
C SER A 172 3.19 10.04 -22.79
N ASP A 173 3.85 11.13 -22.39
CA ASP A 173 3.19 12.15 -21.58
C ASP A 173 2.06 12.83 -22.37
N LEU A 174 0.92 12.96 -21.72
CA LEU A 174 -0.33 13.46 -22.29
C LEU A 174 -0.42 14.96 -22.06
N LYS A 175 -0.51 15.75 -23.13
CA LYS A 175 -0.72 17.21 -23.02
C LYS A 175 -2.21 17.52 -22.97
N ILE A 176 -2.62 18.32 -22.01
CA ILE A 176 -3.98 18.84 -21.91
C ILE A 176 -3.99 20.38 -21.95
N SER A 177 -4.95 20.92 -22.68
CA SER A 177 -5.27 22.34 -22.76
C SER A 177 -6.79 22.52 -22.77
N ASP A 178 -7.25 23.75 -22.53
CA ASP A 178 -8.66 24.12 -22.67
C ASP A 178 -9.17 24.01 -24.12
#